data_AF-A0A2A2CFS2-F1
#
_entry.id   AF-A0A2A2CFS2-F1
#
_cell.length_a   1.000
_cell.length_b   1.000
_cell.length_c   1.000
_cell.angle_alpha   90.00
_cell.angle_beta   90.00
_cell.angle_gamma   90.00
#
_symmetry.space_group_name_H-M   'P 1'
#
loop_
_entity.id
_entity.type
_entity.pdbx_description
1 polymer ?
#
loop_
_entity_poly.entity_id
_entity_poly.type
_entity_poly.pdbx_seq_one_letter_code
_entity_poly.pdbx_strand_id
1 'polypeptide(L)'
;MAKTPEGWVKDRIKEILDERKLKYFMPMTMGYGKSGEPDFDVCLYGISVKVETKEDALRHRRGERITRGPNKGQVVRQGAPTILQQQVMCEIRASGGITLLVDRHNYKGLAAFIDEVRALIQSETLNLPFTGWLRQIVACAIRNDVYYNHVPEVVCLSTQ
;
A
#
# COMPACT_ATOMS: atom_id res chain seq x y z
N MET A 1 22.08 -15.83 -10.68
CA MET A 1 20.78 -16.54 -10.55
C MET A 1 19.74 -15.78 -11.36
N ALA A 2 18.86 -16.47 -12.10
CA ALA A 2 17.79 -15.80 -12.84
C ALA A 2 16.86 -15.09 -11.84
N LYS A 3 16.68 -13.77 -11.98
CA LYS A 3 15.74 -13.03 -11.14
C LYS A 3 14.32 -13.47 -11.49
N THR A 4 13.54 -13.85 -10.50
CA THR A 4 12.10 -14.05 -10.71
C THR A 4 11.48 -12.71 -11.10
N PRO A 5 10.39 -12.70 -11.88
CA PRO A 5 9.70 -11.47 -12.25
C PRO A 5 9.25 -10.64 -11.03
N GLU A 6 8.80 -11.29 -9.96
CA GLU A 6 8.49 -10.65 -8.69
C GLU A 6 9.74 -10.07 -8.01
N GLY A 7 10.85 -10.81 -8.04
CA GLY A 7 12.15 -10.33 -7.53
C GLY A 7 12.61 -9.05 -8.23
N TRP A 8 12.35 -8.92 -9.54
CA TRP A 8 12.61 -7.68 -10.27
C TRP A 8 11.78 -6.51 -9.74
N VAL A 9 10.48 -6.72 -9.43
CA VAL A 9 9.63 -5.67 -8.85
C VAL A 9 10.14 -5.26 -7.47
N LYS A 10 10.51 -6.23 -6.63
CA LYS A 10 11.11 -5.98 -5.31
C LYS A 10 12.38 -5.14 -5.41
N ASP A 11 13.25 -5.43 -6.37
CA ASP A 11 14.47 -4.66 -6.60
C ASP A 11 14.17 -3.21 -7.02
N ARG A 12 13.19 -3.00 -7.90
CA ARG A 12 12.77 -1.65 -8.30
C ARG A 12 12.18 -0.84 -7.16
N ILE A 13 11.43 -1.49 -6.26
CA ILE A 13 10.89 -0.83 -5.07
C ILE A 13 12.02 -0.42 -4.13
N LYS A 14 13.02 -1.29 -3.90
CA LYS A 14 14.20 -0.94 -3.10
C LYS A 14 14.91 0.29 -3.66
N GLU A 15 15.15 0.33 -4.97
CA GLU A 15 15.74 1.49 -5.66
C GLU A 15 14.94 2.78 -5.36
N ILE A 16 13.61 2.75 -5.52
CA ILE A 16 12.73 3.91 -5.25
C ILE A 16 12.81 4.38 -3.79
N LEU A 17 12.86 3.44 -2.84
CA LEU A 17 12.91 3.74 -1.41
C LEU A 17 14.29 4.26 -0.98
N ASP A 18 15.37 3.68 -1.51
CA ASP A 18 16.75 4.07 -1.25
C ASP A 18 17.05 5.47 -1.80
N GLU A 19 16.61 5.78 -3.02
CA GLU A 19 16.72 7.12 -3.63
C GLU A 19 16.08 8.21 -2.76
N ARG A 20 14.98 7.88 -2.08
CA ARG A 20 14.23 8.80 -1.21
C ARG A 20 14.68 8.76 0.25
N LYS A 21 15.70 7.95 0.56
CA LYS A 21 16.25 7.75 1.91
C LYS A 21 15.18 7.33 2.93
N LEU A 22 14.22 6.52 2.49
CA LEU A 22 13.18 6.00 3.36
C LEU A 22 13.65 4.72 4.04
N LYS A 23 13.30 4.58 5.32
CA LYS A 23 13.53 3.34 6.05
C LYS A 23 12.45 2.33 5.70
N TYR A 24 12.87 1.14 5.30
CA TYR A 24 11.99 -0.01 5.09
C TYR A 24 12.52 -1.28 5.75
N PHE A 25 11.63 -2.22 5.97
CA PHE A 25 11.90 -3.55 6.49
C PHE A 25 11.18 -4.59 5.63
N MET A 26 11.85 -5.69 5.32
CA MET A 26 11.26 -6.83 4.60
C MET A 26 11.13 -8.00 5.58
N PRO A 27 9.92 -8.32 6.06
CA PRO A 27 9.73 -9.41 7.01
C PRO A 27 10.07 -10.76 6.36
N MET A 28 10.89 -11.56 7.04
CA MET A 28 11.10 -12.95 6.65
C MET A 28 10.04 -13.84 7.29
N THR A 29 9.33 -14.61 6.48
CA THR A 29 8.21 -15.47 6.89
C THR A 29 8.63 -16.82 7.47
N MET A 30 9.92 -17.05 7.74
CA MET A 30 10.41 -18.33 8.27
C MET A 30 10.36 -18.37 9.82
N GLY A 31 9.86 -19.46 10.39
CA GLY A 31 9.80 -19.70 11.84
C GLY A 31 8.48 -19.26 12.48
N TYR A 32 8.54 -18.45 13.54
CA TYR A 32 7.39 -17.96 14.32
C TYR A 32 6.68 -16.74 13.70
N GLY A 33 6.95 -16.43 12.42
CA GLY A 33 6.36 -15.29 11.73
C GLY A 33 4.88 -15.48 11.39
N LYS A 34 4.12 -14.39 11.31
CA LYS A 34 2.73 -14.41 10.83
C LYS A 34 2.72 -14.61 9.32
N SER A 35 2.03 -15.63 8.84
CA SER A 35 1.86 -15.88 7.40
C SER A 35 1.00 -14.80 6.76
N GLY A 36 1.34 -14.41 5.54
CA GLY A 36 0.63 -13.39 4.77
C GLY A 36 1.01 -11.94 5.10
N GLU A 37 2.08 -11.72 5.87
CA GLU A 37 2.65 -10.39 6.06
C GLU A 37 3.12 -9.81 4.71
N PRO A 38 2.86 -8.51 4.43
CA PRO A 38 3.32 -7.85 3.21
C PRO A 38 4.84 -7.84 3.05
N ASP A 39 5.31 -7.84 1.80
CA ASP A 39 6.74 -7.90 1.46
C ASP A 39 7.58 -6.74 2.02
N PHE A 40 7.01 -5.54 2.11
CA PHE A 40 7.68 -4.36 2.65
C PHE A 40 6.85 -3.68 3.73
N ASP A 41 7.54 -3.20 4.74
CA ASP A 41 7.06 -2.24 5.73
C ASP A 41 7.89 -0.97 5.62
N VAL A 42 7.26 0.12 5.19
CA VAL A 42 7.90 1.41 4.93
C VAL A 42 7.41 2.43 5.94
N CYS A 43 8.35 3.12 6.59
CA CYS A 43 8.01 4.25 7.45
C CYS A 43 8.09 5.55 6.63
N LEU A 44 6.93 6.10 6.29
CA LEU A 44 6.79 7.32 5.51
C LEU A 44 6.34 8.46 6.43
N TYR A 45 7.27 9.27 6.90
CA TYR A 45 7.00 10.44 7.76
C TYR A 45 6.13 10.14 9.00
N GLY A 46 6.32 8.98 9.63
CA GLY A 46 5.55 8.55 10.80
C GLY A 46 4.28 7.76 10.48
N ILE A 47 3.96 7.58 9.19
CA ILE A 47 2.88 6.70 8.72
C ILE A 47 3.49 5.37 8.28
N SER A 48 2.93 4.25 8.74
CA SER A 48 3.33 2.91 8.27
C SER A 48 2.60 2.59 6.97
N VAL A 49 3.38 2.32 5.93
CA VAL A 49 2.91 1.94 4.59
C VAL A 49 3.42 0.54 4.31
N LYS A 50 2.51 -0.42 4.15
CA LYS A 50 2.82 -1.80 3.83
C LYS A 50 2.68 -2.03 2.34
N VAL A 51 3.68 -2.62 1.68
CA VAL A 51 3.65 -2.88 0.24
C VAL A 51 3.73 -4.38 -0.01
N GLU A 52 2.68 -4.93 -0.63
CA GLU A 52 2.65 -6.29 -1.15
C GLU A 52 3.06 -6.26 -2.62
N THR A 53 3.98 -7.13 -3.02
CA THR A 53 4.46 -7.19 -4.40
C THR A 53 4.00 -8.44 -5.11
N LYS A 54 3.65 -8.27 -6.39
CA LYS A 54 3.28 -9.36 -7.29
C LYS A 54 3.87 -9.12 -8.67
N GLU A 55 3.95 -10.18 -9.47
CA GLU A 55 4.42 -10.04 -10.85
C GLU A 55 3.41 -9.27 -11.72
N ASP A 56 2.14 -9.68 -11.69
CA ASP A 56 1.09 -9.18 -12.60
C ASP A 56 -0.28 -9.27 -11.92
N ALA A 57 -0.51 -8.43 -10.91
CA ALA A 57 -1.71 -8.52 -10.08
C ALA A 57 -2.92 -7.79 -10.69
N LEU A 58 -2.68 -6.73 -11.48
CA LEU A 58 -3.74 -5.83 -11.96
C LEU A 58 -4.18 -6.08 -13.40
N ARG A 59 -3.49 -6.94 -14.16
CA ARG A 59 -3.78 -7.13 -15.57
C ARG A 59 -4.88 -8.16 -15.80
N HIS A 60 -6.05 -7.68 -16.20
CA HIS A 60 -7.10 -8.52 -16.78
C HIS A 60 -6.60 -9.14 -18.09
N ARG A 61 -6.48 -10.48 -18.14
CA ARG A 61 -6.26 -11.18 -19.42
C ARG A 61 -7.59 -11.49 -20.10
N ARG A 62 -7.70 -11.21 -21.41
CA ARG A 62 -8.84 -11.71 -22.20
C ARG A 62 -8.84 -13.23 -22.16
N GLY A 63 -9.95 -13.83 -21.72
CA GLY A 63 -10.07 -15.29 -21.53
C GLY A 63 -9.48 -15.82 -20.22
N GLU A 64 -9.20 -14.96 -19.24
CA GLU A 64 -8.67 -15.36 -17.95
C GLU A 64 -9.60 -16.39 -17.28
N ARG A 65 -9.05 -17.58 -17.04
CA ARG A 65 -9.77 -18.69 -16.43
C ARG A 65 -9.98 -18.34 -14.96
N ILE A 66 -11.19 -17.87 -14.64
CA ILE A 66 -11.70 -17.78 -13.28
C ILE A 66 -11.65 -19.19 -12.69
N THR A 67 -10.62 -19.47 -11.89
CA THR A 67 -10.58 -20.70 -11.11
C THR A 67 -11.42 -20.51 -9.87
N ARG A 68 -12.18 -21.56 -9.52
CA ARG A 68 -12.82 -21.62 -8.20
C ARG A 68 -11.70 -21.75 -7.17
N GLY A 69 -11.62 -20.79 -6.26
CA GLY A 69 -10.78 -20.89 -5.08
C GLY A 69 -11.16 -22.09 -4.22
N PRO A 70 -10.38 -22.37 -3.16
CA PRO A 70 -10.62 -23.52 -2.28
C PRO A 70 -12.02 -23.51 -1.64
N ASN A 71 -12.65 -22.34 -1.51
CA ASN A 71 -14.04 -22.18 -1.10
C ASN A 71 -14.98 -22.10 -2.31
N LYS A 72 -16.06 -22.90 -2.30
CA LYS A 72 -17.12 -22.90 -3.32
C LYS A 72 -17.64 -21.47 -3.54
N GLY A 73 -17.36 -20.90 -4.71
CA GLY A 73 -17.85 -19.58 -5.13
C GLY A 73 -16.80 -18.49 -5.21
N GLN A 74 -15.57 -18.72 -4.73
CA GLN A 74 -14.51 -17.72 -4.80
C GLN A 74 -13.87 -17.72 -6.20
N VAL A 75 -13.76 -16.54 -6.81
CA VAL A 75 -13.00 -16.33 -8.06
C VAL A 75 -11.62 -15.83 -7.68
N VAL A 76 -10.57 -16.63 -7.95
CA VAL A 76 -9.19 -16.21 -7.68
C VAL A 76 -8.50 -15.95 -9.01
N ARG A 77 -7.96 -14.73 -9.18
CA ARG A 77 -7.20 -14.34 -10.37
C ARG A 77 -5.76 -14.82 -10.24
N GLN A 78 -5.13 -15.16 -11.36
CA GLN A 78 -3.74 -15.60 -11.35
C GLN A 78 -2.83 -14.40 -11.07
N GLY A 79 -2.00 -14.47 -10.03
CA GLY A 79 -1.13 -13.36 -9.62
C GLY A 79 -1.76 -12.41 -8.58
N ALA A 80 -3.03 -12.61 -8.21
CA ALA A 80 -3.66 -11.86 -7.12
C ALA A 80 -3.08 -12.26 -5.75
N PRO A 81 -3.15 -11.38 -4.74
CA PRO A 81 -2.81 -11.72 -3.37
C PRO A 81 -3.61 -12.91 -2.86
N THR A 82 -2.97 -13.77 -2.06
CA THR A 82 -3.66 -14.91 -1.42
C THR A 82 -4.71 -14.42 -0.41
N ILE A 83 -5.63 -15.30 0.00
CA ILE A 83 -6.67 -14.96 0.98
C ILE A 83 -6.05 -14.41 2.26
N LEU A 84 -5.00 -15.06 2.75
CA LEU A 84 -4.34 -14.66 3.98
C LEU A 84 -3.65 -13.30 3.85
N GLN A 85 -3.02 -13.03 2.71
CA GLN A 85 -2.46 -11.70 2.42
C GLN A 85 -3.55 -10.63 2.41
N GLN A 86 -4.69 -10.91 1.77
CA GLN A 86 -5.82 -9.98 1.76
C GLN A 86 -6.38 -9.74 3.17
N GLN A 87 -6.48 -10.77 4.01
CA GLN A 87 -6.92 -10.66 5.40
C GLN A 87 -5.97 -9.78 6.21
N VAL A 88 -4.66 -10.03 6.14
CA VAL A 88 -3.65 -9.21 6.83
C VAL A 88 -3.68 -7.76 6.35
N MET A 89 -3.78 -7.54 5.04
CA MET A 89 -3.93 -6.19 4.49
C MET A 89 -5.21 -5.50 4.99
N CYS A 90 -6.30 -6.24 5.16
CA CYS A 90 -7.55 -5.73 5.73
C CYS A 90 -7.37 -5.31 7.19
N GLU A 91 -6.72 -6.14 8.01
CA GLU A 91 -6.41 -5.84 9.41
C GLU A 91 -5.53 -4.59 9.57
N ILE A 92 -4.51 -4.45 8.71
CA ILE A 92 -3.65 -3.27 8.69
C ILE A 92 -4.47 -2.01 8.39
N ARG A 93 -5.33 -2.05 7.36
CA ARG A 93 -6.21 -0.93 7.01
C ARG A 93 -7.19 -0.59 8.12
N ALA A 94 -7.81 -1.61 8.74
CA ALA A 94 -8.71 -1.43 9.87
C ALA A 94 -8.02 -0.77 11.08
N SER A 95 -6.70 -0.90 11.18
CA SER A 95 -5.87 -0.27 12.23
C SER A 95 -5.37 1.14 11.84
N GLY A 96 -5.76 1.69 10.69
CA GLY A 96 -5.33 2.99 10.18
C GLY A 96 -3.97 2.97 9.46
N GLY A 97 -3.48 1.79 9.07
CA GLY A 97 -2.29 1.64 8.23
C GLY A 97 -2.62 1.67 6.74
N ILE A 98 -1.65 2.07 5.91
CA ILE A 98 -1.81 2.08 4.44
C ILE A 98 -1.27 0.77 3.88
N THR A 99 -1.99 0.19 2.92
CA THR A 99 -1.54 -1.02 2.20
C THR A 99 -1.58 -0.76 0.71
N LEU A 100 -0.49 -1.05 0.02
CA LEU A 100 -0.34 -0.89 -1.42
C LEU A 100 -0.06 -2.24 -2.08
N LEU A 101 -0.74 -2.52 -3.19
CA LEU A 101 -0.44 -3.67 -4.04
C LEU A 101 0.32 -3.18 -5.27
N VAL A 102 1.55 -3.65 -5.41
CA VAL A 102 2.47 -3.19 -6.46
C VAL A 102 2.90 -4.35 -7.35
N ASP A 103 2.91 -4.09 -8.65
CA ASP A 103 3.39 -5.00 -9.68
C ASP A 103 4.28 -4.28 -10.70
N ARG A 104 4.76 -5.03 -11.70
CA ARG A 104 5.65 -4.52 -12.75
C ARG A 104 5.08 -3.37 -13.57
N HIS A 105 3.76 -3.17 -13.54
CA HIS A 105 3.06 -2.18 -14.35
C HIS A 105 2.80 -0.89 -13.57
N ASN A 106 2.65 -0.95 -12.24
CA ASN A 106 2.33 0.21 -11.42
C ASN A 106 3.44 0.62 -10.43
N TYR A 107 4.59 -0.08 -10.35
CA TYR A 107 5.65 0.24 -9.38
C TYR A 107 6.14 1.69 -9.40
N LYS A 108 6.11 2.36 -10.55
CA LYS A 108 6.43 3.80 -10.65
C LYS A 108 5.45 4.68 -9.90
N GLY A 109 4.21 4.25 -9.72
CA GLY A 109 3.21 4.95 -8.93
C GLY A 109 3.57 5.03 -7.44
N LEU A 110 4.40 4.10 -6.93
CA LEU A 110 4.91 4.18 -5.55
C LEU A 110 5.76 5.44 -5.33
N ALA A 111 6.62 5.76 -6.30
CA ALA A 111 7.44 6.98 -6.26
C ALA A 111 6.57 8.24 -6.23
N ALA A 112 5.58 8.32 -7.13
CA ALA A 112 4.63 9.43 -7.16
C ALA A 112 3.85 9.56 -5.84
N PHE A 113 3.33 8.46 -5.30
CA PHE A 113 2.65 8.44 -4.01
C PHE A 113 3.52 8.97 -2.88
N ILE A 114 4.79 8.54 -2.80
CA ILE A 114 5.72 9.02 -1.77
C ILE A 114 5.98 10.51 -1.92
N ASP A 115 6.20 10.98 -3.16
CA ASP A 115 6.49 12.38 -3.44
C ASP A 115 5.27 13.28 -3.16
N GLU A 116 4.06 12.81 -3.45
CA GLU A 116 2.79 13.48 -3.09
C GLU A 116 2.62 13.59 -1.58
N VAL A 117 2.78 12.49 -0.83
CA VAL A 117 2.68 12.51 0.64
C VAL A 117 3.74 13.45 1.23
N ARG A 118 4.97 13.42 0.70
CA ARG A 118 6.02 14.35 1.11
C ARG A 118 5.63 15.80 0.87
N ALA A 119 5.11 16.11 -0.32
CA ALA A 119 4.69 17.47 -0.67
C ALA A 119 3.55 17.97 0.23
N LEU A 120 2.56 17.12 0.50
CA LEU A 120 1.46 17.44 1.42
C LEU A 120 1.98 17.79 2.82
N ILE A 121 2.81 16.92 3.39
CA ILE A 121 3.39 17.13 4.73
C ILE A 121 4.23 18.42 4.78
N GLN A 122 4.99 18.72 3.72
CA GLN A 122 5.81 19.93 3.62
C GLN A 122 4.96 21.20 3.43
N SER A 123 3.83 21.11 2.72
CA SER A 123 2.95 22.24 2.46
C SER A 123 2.16 22.68 3.71
N GLU A 124 1.81 21.72 4.57
CA GLU A 124 1.12 22.00 5.83
C GLU A 124 2.05 22.47 6.95
N THR A 125 3.37 22.26 6.83
CA THR A 125 4.35 22.64 7.86
C THR A 125 4.84 24.09 7.79
N LEU A 126 4.47 24.86 6.77
CA LEU A 126 5.06 26.19 6.54
C LEU A 126 4.20 27.41 6.93
N ASN A 127 2.99 27.25 7.47
CA ASN A 127 2.15 28.42 7.74
C ASN A 127 1.18 28.31 8.94
N LEU A 128 1.59 27.73 10.07
CA LEU A 128 0.76 27.80 11.28
C LEU A 128 1.57 28.18 12.54
N PRO A 129 1.29 29.34 13.16
CA PRO A 129 1.68 29.58 14.53
C PRO A 129 0.78 28.74 15.45
N PHE A 130 1.24 28.43 16.67
CA PHE A 130 0.52 27.76 17.79
C PHE A 130 0.90 26.30 18.14
N THR A 131 1.76 26.24 19.15
CA THR A 131 1.82 25.37 20.34
C THR A 131 1.17 23.96 20.33
N GLY A 132 2.05 22.95 20.36
CA GLY A 132 2.08 21.93 21.42
C GLY A 132 1.16 20.72 21.31
N TRP A 133 -0.16 20.88 21.17
CA TRP A 133 -1.13 19.78 21.32
C TRP A 133 -2.02 19.55 20.08
N LEU A 134 -2.33 20.61 19.30
CA LEU A 134 -3.02 20.48 18.00
C LEU A 134 -2.17 19.75 16.94
N ARG A 135 -0.83 19.74 17.11
CA ARG A 135 0.14 18.98 16.31
C ARG A 135 -0.16 17.48 16.25
N GLN A 136 -0.72 16.92 17.32
CA GLN A 136 -0.95 15.49 17.48
C GLN A 136 -2.26 15.02 16.84
N ILE A 137 -3.21 15.95 16.65
CA ILE A 137 -4.53 15.68 16.08
C ILE A 137 -4.50 15.82 14.55
N VAL A 138 -3.82 16.84 14.00
CA VAL A 138 -3.72 17.00 12.53
C VAL A 138 -2.86 15.91 11.89
N ALA A 139 -1.75 15.50 12.52
CA ALA A 139 -0.98 14.31 12.12
C ALA A 139 -1.74 12.97 12.32
N CYS A 140 -2.87 12.98 13.04
CA CYS A 140 -3.82 11.87 13.12
C CYS A 140 -4.93 11.94 12.07
N ALA A 141 -5.24 13.12 11.52
CA ALA A 141 -6.35 13.33 10.59
C ALA A 141 -6.00 13.01 9.12
N ILE A 142 -4.73 13.11 8.71
CA ILE A 142 -4.24 12.67 7.37
C ILE A 142 -4.38 11.13 7.19
N ARG A 143 -4.86 10.43 8.23
CA ARG A 143 -4.81 8.98 8.37
C ARG A 143 -6.06 8.22 7.91
N ASN A 144 -7.11 8.81 7.32
CA ASN A 144 -8.35 8.04 7.03
C ASN A 144 -9.27 8.49 5.86
N ASP A 145 -8.76 8.93 4.70
CA ASP A 145 -9.42 8.66 3.39
C ASP A 145 -8.69 9.37 2.24
N VAL A 146 -7.95 8.62 1.42
CA VAL A 146 -7.68 9.02 0.03
C VAL A 146 -7.76 7.78 -0.84
N TYR A 147 -8.96 7.56 -1.40
CA TYR A 147 -9.20 6.64 -2.49
C TYR A 147 -8.55 7.19 -3.77
N TYR A 148 -7.64 6.42 -4.37
CA TYR A 148 -7.37 6.58 -5.80
C TYR A 148 -8.27 5.62 -6.57
N ASN A 149 -9.34 6.17 -7.18
CA ASN A 149 -9.76 5.89 -8.55
C ASN A 149 -10.98 6.75 -8.94
N HIS A 150 -10.77 7.64 -9.93
CA HIS A 150 -11.76 8.30 -10.82
C HIS A 150 -12.91 9.16 -10.23
N VAL A 151 -12.92 10.45 -10.62
CA VAL A 151 -14.08 11.40 -10.65
C VAL A 151 -15.28 10.72 -11.37
N PRO A 152 -16.58 10.92 -11.01
CA PRO A 152 -17.19 12.15 -10.48
C PRO A 152 -18.23 12.02 -9.34
N GLU A 153 -18.56 13.20 -8.76
CA GLU A 153 -19.74 13.56 -7.95
C GLU A 153 -20.37 12.48 -7.04
N VAL A 154 -20.13 12.57 -5.72
CA VAL A 154 -21.13 12.14 -4.73
C VAL A 154 -21.19 13.13 -3.57
N VAL A 155 -22.40 13.64 -3.37
CA VAL A 155 -22.88 14.55 -2.33
C VAL A 155 -22.65 13.97 -0.93
N CYS A 156 -21.99 14.74 -0.07
CA CYS A 156 -21.91 14.45 1.36
C CYS A 156 -23.25 14.82 2.01
N LEU A 157 -24.10 13.83 2.30
CA LEU A 157 -25.20 14.00 3.24
C LEU A 157 -24.62 13.98 4.66
N SER A 158 -24.48 15.17 5.23
CA SER A 158 -24.28 15.34 6.67
C SER A 158 -25.57 14.96 7.39
N THR A 159 -25.59 13.81 8.06
CA THR A 159 -26.60 13.53 9.10
C THR A 159 -26.10 14.06 10.44
N GLN A 160 -26.77 15.13 10.86
CA GLN A 160 -27.18 15.57 12.21
C GLN A 160 -26.42 15.01 13.42
#